data_AF-A0A2E9JHL3-F1
#
_entry.id   AF-A0A2E9JHL3-F1
#
_cell.length_a   1.000
_cell.length_b   1.000
_cell.length_c   1.000
_cell.angle_alpha   90.00
_cell.angle_beta   90.00
_cell.angle_gamma   90.00
#
_symmetry.space_group_name_H-M   'P 1'
#
loop_
_entity.id
_entity.type
_entity.pdbx_description
1 polymer ?
#
loop_
_entity_poly.entity_id
_entity_poly.type
_entity_poly.pdbx_seq_one_letter_code
_entity_poly.pdbx_strand_id
1 'polypeptide(L)'
;MNILLKQFIQSKFSKVSCAYTVSCLLTASLFAAESEWEVPKTEHAYPDLQGAWSNWNATPVQRPAGLDSKRAYTEEEALAQESKLREVSQQNYLPSDPNRTAPPIGAISLFLAEALYSDSRTNLAFINGEYRTSLIVNLSNGRFPFTENGRSKDIYGKWRAQGLNPWDGPEFLMIGERCITGNGTMPPMAIIHYNSNIQIVQTSDYVVIIGEMVNDARIIRLDSVHQAPNMKKWMGDSIGYYEGDTLVVHTQNYRPEQSNMRFVSSELLQVTERFTPVSDDKIFYTFTVEDPVIYTEPVTFEFPLNRLQVGGRLYEFACHEGNYSMVGILAGARRQEADNN
;
A
#
# COMPACT_ATOMS: atom_id res chain seq x y z
N MET A 1 -11.50 119.23 -10.22
CA MET A 1 -11.31 119.68 -11.61
C MET A 1 -10.64 118.55 -12.37
N ASN A 2 -11.42 117.90 -13.24
CA ASN A 2 -11.05 117.07 -14.40
C ASN A 2 -10.21 115.79 -14.18
N ILE A 3 -10.37 114.67 -14.90
CA ILE A 3 -11.31 114.10 -15.91
C ILE A 3 -10.78 112.65 -16.03
N LEU A 4 -11.55 111.61 -15.70
CA LEU A 4 -12.16 110.63 -16.63
C LEU A 4 -11.30 110.14 -17.81
N LEU A 5 -10.98 108.84 -17.87
CA LEU A 5 -10.97 108.01 -19.10
C LEU A 5 -11.00 106.51 -18.67
N LYS A 6 -12.15 105.82 -18.76
CA LYS A 6 -12.73 105.07 -19.90
C LYS A 6 -12.18 103.62 -20.01
N GLN A 7 -13.00 102.60 -19.68
CA GLN A 7 -13.80 101.74 -20.60
C GLN A 7 -13.00 100.48 -21.06
N PHE A 8 -13.45 99.22 -21.17
CA PHE A 8 -14.73 98.61 -21.56
C PHE A 8 -14.86 97.14 -21.03
N ILE A 9 -16.02 96.79 -20.45
CA ILE A 9 -16.94 95.65 -20.72
C ILE A 9 -16.37 94.27 -21.16
N GLN A 10 -16.67 93.20 -20.41
CA GLN A 10 -17.65 92.15 -20.80
C GLN A 10 -17.85 91.07 -19.72
N SER A 11 -19.13 90.84 -19.38
CA SER A 11 -19.63 89.73 -18.58
C SER A 11 -19.71 88.45 -19.41
N LYS A 12 -19.56 87.29 -18.76
CA LYS A 12 -20.30 86.06 -19.12
C LYS A 12 -20.31 85.09 -17.94
N PHE A 13 -21.54 84.73 -17.56
CA PHE A 13 -21.91 83.62 -16.66
C PHE A 13 -21.28 82.30 -17.10
N SER A 14 -20.95 81.40 -16.16
CA SER A 14 -21.52 80.04 -16.14
C SER A 14 -20.98 79.18 -14.99
N LYS A 15 -21.90 78.76 -14.11
CA LYS A 15 -22.04 77.44 -13.46
C LYS A 15 -20.76 76.74 -12.95
N VAL A 16 -20.58 76.80 -11.63
CA VAL A 16 -19.79 75.82 -10.86
C VAL A 16 -20.55 74.49 -10.86
N SER A 17 -19.96 73.44 -11.41
CA SER A 17 -20.43 72.07 -11.28
C SER A 17 -19.35 71.27 -10.54
N CYS A 18 -19.71 70.76 -9.36
CA CYS A 18 -18.88 69.85 -8.56
C CYS A 18 -18.57 68.58 -9.35
N ALA A 19 -17.30 68.36 -9.69
CA ALA A 19 -16.82 67.06 -10.12
C ALA A 19 -16.42 66.26 -8.87
N TYR A 20 -17.15 65.17 -8.60
CA TYR A 20 -16.78 64.14 -7.64
C TYR A 20 -15.55 63.38 -8.15
N THR A 21 -14.41 63.53 -7.49
CA THR A 21 -13.25 62.64 -7.64
C THR A 21 -13.54 61.32 -6.93
N VAL A 22 -13.83 60.27 -7.69
CA VAL A 22 -13.85 58.88 -7.24
C VAL A 22 -12.39 58.43 -7.06
N SER A 23 -11.96 58.30 -5.80
CA SER A 23 -10.68 57.70 -5.45
C SER A 23 -10.83 56.17 -5.48
N CYS A 24 -10.29 55.52 -6.51
CA CYS A 24 -10.19 54.06 -6.56
C CYS A 24 -9.09 53.59 -5.60
N LEU A 25 -9.49 53.09 -4.43
CA LEU A 25 -8.66 52.27 -3.56
C LEU A 25 -8.45 50.91 -4.23
N LEU A 26 -7.30 50.73 -4.88
CA LEU A 26 -6.78 49.41 -5.26
C LEU A 26 -6.42 48.65 -3.98
N THR A 27 -7.37 47.87 -3.45
CA THR A 27 -7.06 46.78 -2.53
C THR A 27 -6.33 45.71 -3.34
N ALA A 28 -5.00 45.70 -3.25
CA ALA A 28 -4.21 44.57 -3.71
C ALA A 28 -4.58 43.36 -2.85
N SER A 29 -5.41 42.48 -3.41
CA SER A 29 -5.63 41.14 -2.87
C SER A 29 -4.30 40.40 -2.95
N LEU A 30 -3.56 40.38 -1.84
CA LEU A 30 -2.55 39.38 -1.57
C LEU A 30 -3.29 38.04 -1.50
N PHE A 31 -3.49 37.41 -2.66
CA PHE A 31 -3.72 35.99 -2.70
C PHE A 31 -2.47 35.35 -2.11
N ALA A 32 -2.60 34.80 -0.90
CA ALA A 32 -1.66 33.80 -0.43
C ALA A 32 -1.69 32.68 -1.47
N ALA A 33 -0.63 32.58 -2.28
CA ALA A 33 -0.36 31.36 -3.00
C ALA A 33 -0.15 30.30 -1.92
N GLU A 34 -1.15 29.44 -1.75
CA GLU A 34 -0.96 28.16 -1.11
C GLU A 34 0.19 27.52 -1.90
N SER A 35 1.36 27.37 -1.26
CA SER A 35 2.53 26.84 -1.96
C SER A 35 2.17 25.44 -2.45
N GLU A 36 2.01 25.28 -3.77
CA GLU A 36 1.88 23.95 -4.37
C GLU A 36 3.10 23.15 -3.94
N TRP A 37 2.85 22.03 -3.25
CA TRP A 37 3.91 21.14 -2.82
C TRP A 37 4.66 20.63 -4.06
N GLU A 38 5.98 20.83 -4.09
CA GLU A 38 6.84 20.35 -5.17
C GLU A 38 7.53 19.06 -4.76
N VAL A 39 7.56 18.08 -5.66
CA VAL A 39 8.17 16.77 -5.41
C VAL A 39 9.68 16.94 -5.19
N PRO A 40 10.22 16.59 -4.00
CA PRO A 40 11.65 16.63 -3.76
C PRO A 40 12.41 15.73 -4.75
N LYS A 41 13.61 16.15 -5.13
CA LYS A 41 14.44 15.45 -6.11
C LYS A 41 15.74 14.95 -5.48
N THR A 42 16.18 13.77 -5.89
CA THR A 42 17.52 13.25 -5.57
C THR A 42 18.60 14.03 -6.33
N GLU A 43 19.87 13.78 -6.01
CA GLU A 43 21.04 14.30 -6.74
C GLU A 43 21.07 13.90 -8.23
N HIS A 44 20.25 12.93 -8.63
CA HIS A 44 20.08 12.45 -10.00
C HIS A 44 18.82 13.02 -10.68
N ALA A 45 18.15 14.00 -10.07
CA ALA A 45 16.92 14.62 -10.55
C ALA A 45 15.69 13.68 -10.65
N TYR A 46 15.74 12.52 -10.00
CA TYR A 46 14.59 11.63 -9.82
C TYR A 46 13.73 12.07 -8.63
N PRO A 47 12.43 11.76 -8.58
CA PRO A 47 11.63 11.92 -7.36
C PRO A 47 12.30 11.19 -6.18
N ASP A 48 12.42 11.90 -5.05
CA ASP A 48 13.02 11.36 -3.84
C ASP A 48 11.98 10.55 -3.05
N LEU A 49 12.11 9.24 -3.15
CA LEU A 49 11.33 8.23 -2.44
C LEU A 49 12.11 7.64 -1.26
N GLN A 50 13.32 8.15 -0.98
CA GLN A 50 14.21 7.53 -0.01
C GLN A 50 13.63 7.57 1.41
N GLY A 51 13.98 6.55 2.18
CA GLY A 51 13.66 6.44 3.59
C GLY A 51 12.76 5.25 3.91
N ALA A 52 12.24 5.26 5.14
CA ALA A 52 11.43 4.19 5.66
C ALA A 52 9.93 4.52 5.59
N TRP A 53 9.15 3.57 5.13
CA TRP A 53 7.73 3.69 4.83
C TRP A 53 6.95 2.51 5.40
N SER A 54 5.66 2.69 5.59
CA SER A 54 4.75 1.65 6.06
C SER A 54 3.46 1.64 5.25
N ASN A 55 3.02 0.46 4.82
CA ASN A 55 1.72 0.26 4.17
C ASN A 55 0.61 -0.06 5.20
N TRP A 56 0.87 0.17 6.48
CA TRP A 56 0.02 -0.19 7.60
C TRP A 56 -1.34 0.52 7.58
N ASN A 57 -2.41 -0.23 7.30
CA ASN A 57 -3.78 0.26 7.35
C ASN A 57 -4.78 -0.88 7.60
N ALA A 58 -5.97 -0.53 8.06
CA ALA A 58 -7.05 -1.46 8.41
C ALA A 58 -8.01 -1.75 7.25
N THR A 59 -7.84 -1.09 6.09
CA THR A 59 -8.74 -1.29 4.95
C THR A 59 -8.56 -2.72 4.43
N PRO A 60 -9.67 -3.47 4.25
CA PRO A 60 -9.57 -4.84 3.77
C PRO A 60 -9.13 -4.86 2.30
N VAL A 61 -8.41 -5.91 1.91
CA VAL A 61 -7.99 -6.08 0.51
C VAL A 61 -9.21 -6.15 -0.42
N GLN A 62 -10.19 -6.97 -0.05
CA GLN A 62 -11.44 -7.11 -0.79
C GLN A 62 -12.58 -6.42 -0.07
N ARG A 63 -13.53 -5.86 -0.83
CA ARG A 63 -14.67 -5.16 -0.26
C ARG A 63 -15.53 -6.09 0.60
N PRO A 64 -15.98 -5.65 1.79
CA PRO A 64 -16.89 -6.43 2.62
C PRO A 64 -18.21 -6.73 1.90
N ALA A 65 -18.83 -7.87 2.21
CA ALA A 65 -20.18 -8.20 1.74
C ALA A 65 -21.18 -7.14 2.21
N GLY A 66 -22.06 -6.69 1.31
CA GLY A 66 -23.04 -5.64 1.58
C GLY A 66 -22.54 -4.22 1.27
N LEU A 67 -21.26 -4.06 0.91
CA LEU A 67 -20.70 -2.80 0.43
C LEU A 67 -20.36 -2.85 -1.06
N ASP A 68 -20.84 -3.85 -1.81
CA ASP A 68 -20.35 -4.18 -3.14
C ASP A 68 -20.32 -2.97 -4.11
N SER A 69 -21.33 -2.08 -4.07
CA SER A 69 -21.37 -0.85 -4.89
C SER A 69 -20.70 0.38 -4.27
N LYS A 70 -20.16 0.28 -3.06
CA LYS A 70 -19.65 1.40 -2.26
C LYS A 70 -18.13 1.44 -2.23
N ARG A 71 -17.53 2.22 -3.14
CA ARG A 71 -16.07 2.39 -3.23
C ARG A 71 -15.43 3.04 -2.00
N ALA A 72 -16.11 4.04 -1.43
CA ALA A 72 -15.58 4.84 -0.34
C ALA A 72 -16.61 5.00 0.79
N TYR A 73 -16.10 5.09 2.01
CA TYR A 73 -16.86 5.55 3.16
C TYR A 73 -17.01 7.07 3.13
N THR A 74 -18.12 7.58 3.67
CA THR A 74 -18.15 8.98 4.10
C THR A 74 -17.19 9.17 5.28
N GLU A 75 -16.83 10.41 5.60
CA GLU A 75 -15.99 10.71 6.76
C GLU A 75 -16.60 10.17 8.07
N GLU A 76 -17.91 10.37 8.27
CA GLU A 76 -18.63 9.86 9.44
C GLU A 76 -18.54 8.33 9.56
N GLU A 77 -18.74 7.61 8.45
CA GLU A 77 -18.67 6.16 8.43
C GLU A 77 -17.25 5.63 8.65
N ALA A 78 -16.26 6.29 8.07
CA ALA A 78 -14.85 5.96 8.26
C ALA A 78 -14.47 6.12 9.74
N LEU A 79 -14.81 7.26 10.35
CA LEU A 79 -14.54 7.53 11.76
C LEU A 79 -15.26 6.54 12.68
N ALA A 80 -16.49 6.15 12.36
CA ALA A 80 -17.21 5.11 13.10
C ALA A 80 -16.49 3.76 13.01
N GLN A 81 -16.04 3.37 11.82
CA GLN A 81 -15.31 2.12 11.60
C GLN A 81 -13.96 2.10 12.31
N GLU A 82 -13.17 3.16 12.21
CA GLU A 82 -11.90 3.28 12.92
C GLU A 82 -12.10 3.28 14.44
N SER A 83 -13.16 3.93 14.95
CA SER A 83 -13.47 3.94 16.38
C SER A 83 -13.79 2.53 16.88
N LYS A 84 -14.56 1.75 16.11
CA LYS A 84 -14.80 0.33 16.40
C LYS A 84 -13.51 -0.49 16.40
N LEU A 85 -12.61 -0.26 15.44
CA LEU A 85 -11.32 -0.95 15.40
C LEU A 85 -10.44 -0.58 16.61
N ARG A 86 -10.43 0.69 17.02
CA ARG A 86 -9.74 1.15 18.24
C ARG A 86 -10.32 0.49 19.49
N GLU A 87 -11.63 0.37 19.59
CA GLU A 87 -12.29 -0.30 20.72
C GLU A 87 -11.90 -1.78 20.79
N VAL A 88 -11.97 -2.52 19.67
CA VAL A 88 -11.53 -3.93 19.61
C VAL A 88 -10.05 -4.07 19.99
N SER A 89 -9.19 -3.17 19.50
CA SER A 89 -7.78 -3.12 19.87
C SER A 89 -7.60 -2.98 21.39
N GLN A 90 -8.31 -2.03 22.01
CA GLN A 90 -8.24 -1.80 23.47
C GLN A 90 -8.70 -3.03 24.27
N GLN A 91 -9.71 -3.77 23.79
CA GLN A 91 -10.16 -5.00 24.43
C GLN A 91 -9.08 -6.09 24.42
N ASN A 92 -8.27 -6.18 23.37
CA ASN A 92 -7.17 -7.16 23.29
C ASN A 92 -6.06 -6.91 24.32
N TYR A 93 -5.92 -5.68 24.81
CA TYR A 93 -4.96 -5.32 25.87
C TYR A 93 -5.48 -5.57 27.29
N LEU A 94 -6.75 -5.96 27.45
CA LEU A 94 -7.28 -6.28 28.77
C LEU A 94 -6.74 -7.62 29.28
N PRO A 95 -6.47 -7.74 30.59
CA PRO A 95 -6.07 -9.02 31.17
C PRO A 95 -7.11 -10.11 30.88
N SER A 96 -6.65 -11.28 30.43
CA SER A 96 -7.52 -12.45 30.35
C SER A 96 -7.99 -12.86 31.75
N ASP A 97 -9.23 -13.34 31.88
CA ASP A 97 -9.75 -13.88 33.15
C ASP A 97 -8.84 -15.01 33.67
N PRO A 98 -8.23 -14.86 34.87
CA PRO A 98 -7.35 -15.87 35.44
C PRO A 98 -8.07 -17.19 35.79
N ASN A 99 -9.40 -17.17 35.88
CA ASN A 99 -10.22 -18.34 36.20
C ASN A 99 -10.85 -19.00 34.96
N ARG A 100 -10.52 -18.53 33.75
CA ARG A 100 -11.07 -19.12 32.52
C ARG A 100 -10.66 -20.59 32.41
N THR A 101 -11.60 -21.44 31.99
CA THR A 101 -11.27 -22.84 31.69
C THR A 101 -10.38 -22.93 30.46
N ALA A 102 -9.67 -24.06 30.35
CA ALA A 102 -8.94 -24.37 29.12
C ALA A 102 -9.91 -24.37 27.92
N PRO A 103 -9.53 -23.79 26.77
CA PRO A 103 -10.33 -23.89 25.56
C PRO A 103 -10.56 -25.36 25.20
N PRO A 104 -11.70 -25.70 24.56
CA PRO A 104 -11.93 -27.05 24.05
C PRO A 104 -10.76 -27.53 23.16
N ILE A 105 -10.52 -28.83 23.13
CA ILE A 105 -9.53 -29.42 22.23
C ILE A 105 -9.88 -29.01 20.79
N GLY A 106 -8.91 -28.43 20.08
CA GLY A 106 -9.09 -27.91 18.72
C GLY A 106 -9.71 -26.52 18.63
N ALA A 107 -10.10 -25.88 19.74
CA ALA A 107 -10.64 -24.52 19.74
C ALA A 107 -9.55 -23.42 19.77
N ILE A 108 -8.28 -23.79 19.98
CA ILE A 108 -7.17 -22.83 20.00
C ILE A 108 -6.73 -22.56 18.56
N SER A 109 -6.97 -21.35 18.08
CA SER A 109 -6.27 -20.81 16.91
C SER A 109 -4.86 -20.41 17.33
N LEU A 110 -3.84 -21.18 16.95
CA LEU A 110 -2.44 -20.87 17.29
C LEU A 110 -1.90 -19.60 16.61
N PHE A 111 -2.67 -18.99 15.70
CA PHE A 111 -2.43 -17.63 15.18
C PHE A 111 -2.50 -16.55 16.28
N LEU A 112 -2.99 -16.89 17.48
CA LEU A 112 -3.29 -15.93 18.53
C LEU A 112 -2.06 -15.26 19.13
N ALA A 113 -0.91 -15.92 19.34
CA ALA A 113 0.20 -15.26 20.05
C ALA A 113 0.69 -14.00 19.33
N GLU A 114 0.96 -14.09 18.02
CA GLU A 114 1.40 -12.95 17.21
C GLU A 114 0.29 -11.90 17.03
N ALA A 115 -0.96 -12.33 16.86
CA ALA A 115 -2.11 -11.43 16.72
C ALA A 115 -2.51 -10.72 18.03
N LEU A 116 -2.20 -11.32 19.19
CA LEU A 116 -2.48 -10.76 20.52
C LEU A 116 -1.46 -9.69 20.92
N TYR A 117 -0.23 -9.77 20.40
CA TYR A 117 0.86 -8.84 20.72
C TYR A 117 1.21 -7.87 19.58
N SER A 118 0.58 -7.99 18.41
CA SER A 118 0.74 -7.00 17.34
C SER A 118 -0.09 -5.74 17.64
N ASP A 119 0.48 -4.56 17.37
CA ASP A 119 -0.32 -3.34 17.27
C ASP A 119 -1.51 -3.59 16.33
N SER A 120 -2.69 -3.08 16.69
CA SER A 120 -3.86 -3.24 15.83
C SER A 120 -3.89 -2.13 14.77
N ARG A 121 -4.21 -2.51 13.54
CA ARG A 121 -4.50 -1.58 12.45
C ARG A 121 -5.84 -0.93 12.73
N THR A 122 -5.84 0.37 13.03
CA THR A 122 -7.07 1.10 13.37
C THR A 122 -7.48 2.14 12.35
N ASN A 123 -6.55 2.58 11.50
CA ASN A 123 -6.81 3.66 10.55
C ASN A 123 -7.07 3.08 9.16
N LEU A 124 -8.08 3.62 8.47
CA LEU A 124 -8.41 3.23 7.10
C LEU A 124 -7.47 3.90 6.10
N ALA A 125 -7.30 3.28 4.92
CA ALA A 125 -6.59 3.88 3.81
C ALA A 125 -7.35 5.11 3.29
N PHE A 126 -6.76 6.28 3.50
CA PHE A 126 -7.24 7.56 2.97
C PHE A 126 -6.39 7.97 1.77
N ILE A 127 -7.00 7.99 0.59
CA ILE A 127 -6.31 8.17 -0.69
C ILE A 127 -7.13 9.14 -1.54
N ASN A 128 -6.50 10.21 -2.03
CA ASN A 128 -7.12 11.22 -2.90
C ASN A 128 -8.46 11.78 -2.37
N GLY A 129 -8.53 12.03 -1.05
CA GLY A 129 -9.73 12.58 -0.41
C GLY A 129 -10.79 11.54 -0.02
N GLU A 130 -10.55 10.25 -0.28
CA GLU A 130 -11.55 9.19 -0.05
C GLU A 130 -11.04 8.12 0.93
N TYR A 131 -11.90 7.72 1.87
CA TYR A 131 -11.67 6.55 2.73
C TYR A 131 -12.08 5.28 1.99
N ARG A 132 -11.11 4.45 1.62
CA ARG A 132 -11.34 3.23 0.83
C ARG A 132 -12.09 2.16 1.65
N THR A 133 -13.14 1.57 1.05
CA THR A 133 -13.81 0.37 1.61
C THR A 133 -13.06 -0.93 1.27
N SER A 134 -12.23 -0.89 0.23
CA SER A 134 -11.36 -1.98 -0.23
C SER A 134 -10.11 -1.43 -0.88
N LEU A 135 -9.02 -2.19 -0.85
CA LEU A 135 -7.78 -1.82 -1.55
C LEU A 135 -7.84 -2.13 -3.06
N ILE A 136 -8.63 -3.14 -3.47
CA ILE A 136 -8.96 -3.35 -4.88
C ILE A 136 -9.94 -2.26 -5.34
N VAL A 137 -9.58 -1.54 -6.41
CA VAL A 137 -10.31 -0.34 -6.83
C VAL A 137 -10.87 -0.36 -8.25
N ASN A 138 -10.25 -1.08 -9.19
CA ASN A 138 -10.68 -1.06 -10.60
C ASN A 138 -11.94 -1.91 -10.84
N LEU A 139 -12.17 -2.90 -9.97
CA LEU A 139 -13.32 -3.80 -10.06
C LEU A 139 -14.51 -3.21 -9.32
N SER A 140 -15.68 -3.25 -9.95
CA SER A 140 -16.90 -2.61 -9.44
C SER A 140 -17.29 -3.11 -8.05
N ASN A 141 -17.06 -4.39 -7.73
CA ASN A 141 -17.31 -4.99 -6.42
C ASN A 141 -16.10 -4.99 -5.47
N GLY A 142 -14.91 -4.55 -5.94
CA GLY A 142 -13.69 -4.52 -5.15
C GLY A 142 -13.21 -5.90 -4.66
N ARG A 143 -13.46 -6.97 -5.43
CA ARG A 143 -13.06 -8.35 -5.09
C ARG A 143 -12.23 -8.97 -6.21
N PHE A 144 -11.44 -9.98 -5.90
CA PHE A 144 -10.67 -10.71 -6.91
C PHE A 144 -11.58 -11.36 -7.97
N PRO A 145 -11.30 -11.19 -9.27
CA PRO A 145 -12.12 -11.74 -10.35
C PRO A 145 -11.53 -13.09 -10.78
N PHE A 146 -11.61 -14.10 -9.90
CA PHE A 146 -11.02 -15.41 -10.19
C PHE A 146 -11.65 -16.07 -11.42
N THR A 147 -10.82 -16.71 -12.26
CA THR A 147 -11.31 -17.64 -13.28
C THR A 147 -11.99 -18.84 -12.63
N GLU A 148 -12.73 -19.63 -13.42
CA GLU A 148 -13.30 -20.88 -12.95
C GLU A 148 -12.21 -21.77 -12.35
N ASN A 149 -12.37 -22.18 -11.09
CA ASN A 149 -11.37 -22.91 -10.31
C ASN A 149 -9.99 -22.23 -10.20
N GLY A 150 -9.90 -20.90 -10.41
CA GLY A 150 -8.64 -20.15 -10.44
C GLY A 150 -7.78 -20.36 -9.19
N ARG A 151 -8.40 -20.47 -8.02
CA ARG A 151 -7.71 -20.74 -6.74
C ARG A 151 -7.00 -22.09 -6.66
N SER A 152 -7.33 -23.02 -7.55
CA SER A 152 -6.74 -24.36 -7.62
C SER A 152 -5.75 -24.52 -8.78
N LYS A 153 -5.51 -23.46 -9.56
CA LYS A 153 -4.63 -23.51 -10.74
C LYS A 153 -3.18 -23.09 -10.45
N ASP A 154 -2.88 -22.68 -9.21
CA ASP A 154 -1.52 -22.42 -8.77
C ASP A 154 -0.71 -23.71 -8.56
N ILE A 155 0.57 -23.58 -8.22
CA ILE A 155 1.45 -24.74 -8.03
C ILE A 155 0.95 -25.69 -6.93
N TYR A 156 0.44 -25.14 -5.82
CA TYR A 156 -0.07 -25.96 -4.71
C TYR A 156 -1.35 -26.70 -5.09
N GLY A 157 -2.22 -26.09 -5.91
CA GLY A 157 -3.39 -26.74 -6.48
C GLY A 157 -3.01 -27.86 -7.45
N LYS A 158 -1.98 -27.66 -8.29
CA LYS A 158 -1.43 -28.69 -9.16
C LYS A 158 -0.86 -29.87 -8.37
N TRP A 159 -0.11 -29.61 -7.29
CA TRP A 159 0.38 -30.67 -6.40
C TRP A 159 -0.74 -31.43 -5.71
N ARG A 160 -1.76 -30.75 -5.17
CA ARG A 160 -2.94 -31.39 -4.59
C ARG A 160 -3.66 -32.29 -5.60
N ALA A 161 -3.77 -31.86 -6.86
CA ALA A 161 -4.38 -32.65 -7.93
C ALA A 161 -3.57 -33.92 -8.29
N GLN A 162 -2.27 -33.95 -7.98
CA GLN A 162 -1.40 -35.12 -8.11
C GLN A 162 -1.45 -36.06 -6.90
N GLY A 163 -2.25 -35.73 -5.87
CA GLY A 163 -2.33 -36.48 -4.63
C GLY A 163 -1.25 -36.12 -3.61
N LEU A 164 -0.52 -35.03 -3.82
CA LEU A 164 0.50 -34.55 -2.88
C LEU A 164 -0.15 -33.67 -1.80
N ASN A 165 0.13 -33.98 -0.54
CA ASN A 165 -0.33 -33.24 0.62
C ASN A 165 0.70 -32.18 1.04
N PRO A 166 0.26 -31.07 1.67
CA PRO A 166 1.17 -30.02 2.16
C PRO A 166 2.24 -30.51 3.14
N TRP A 167 2.06 -31.70 3.72
CA TRP A 167 2.91 -32.28 4.75
C TRP A 167 3.78 -33.43 4.25
N ASP A 168 3.73 -33.76 2.95
CA ASP A 168 4.48 -34.89 2.39
C ASP A 168 6.00 -34.64 2.41
N GLY A 169 6.40 -33.37 2.44
CA GLY A 169 7.78 -32.91 2.46
C GLY A 169 7.89 -31.40 2.69
N PRO A 170 9.08 -30.90 3.05
CA PRO A 170 9.28 -29.49 3.38
C PRO A 170 9.02 -28.56 2.19
N GLU A 171 9.16 -29.03 0.94
CA GLU A 171 8.91 -28.25 -0.26
C GLU A 171 7.44 -27.95 -0.53
N PHE A 172 6.52 -28.74 0.05
CA PHE A 172 5.07 -28.59 -0.15
C PHE A 172 4.43 -27.58 0.81
N LEU A 173 5.17 -27.13 1.82
CA LEU A 173 4.80 -25.99 2.66
C LEU A 173 4.96 -24.69 1.87
N MET A 174 4.12 -23.69 2.16
CA MET A 174 4.25 -22.39 1.51
C MET A 174 5.54 -21.69 1.93
N ILE A 175 5.98 -20.73 1.12
CA ILE A 175 7.26 -20.03 1.28
C ILE A 175 7.38 -19.25 2.60
N GLY A 176 6.24 -18.84 3.19
CA GLY A 176 6.20 -18.07 4.42
C GLY A 176 6.60 -18.91 5.63
N GLU A 177 6.04 -20.11 5.77
CA GLU A 177 6.41 -21.07 6.82
C GLU A 177 7.88 -21.51 6.71
N ARG A 178 8.42 -21.49 5.48
CA ARG A 178 9.81 -21.84 5.17
C ARG A 178 10.79 -20.67 5.29
N CYS A 179 10.31 -19.46 5.61
CA CYS A 179 11.11 -18.24 5.71
C CYS A 179 11.94 -17.93 4.44
N ILE A 180 11.44 -18.29 3.25
CA ILE A 180 12.18 -18.07 1.99
C ILE A 180 12.02 -16.63 1.50
N THR A 181 10.82 -16.06 1.63
CA THR A 181 10.56 -14.64 1.37
C THR A 181 9.50 -14.10 2.30
N GLY A 182 9.62 -12.82 2.68
CA GLY A 182 8.62 -12.04 3.38
C GLY A 182 7.59 -11.48 2.42
N ASN A 183 6.31 -11.78 2.65
CA ASN A 183 5.21 -11.28 1.82
C ASN A 183 5.12 -9.73 1.75
N GLY A 184 5.87 -8.99 2.59
CA GLY A 184 5.83 -7.53 2.69
C GLY A 184 6.54 -6.78 1.55
N THR A 185 7.66 -7.30 1.02
CA THR A 185 8.40 -6.70 -0.11
C THR A 185 8.32 -7.46 -1.42
N MET A 186 7.77 -8.67 -1.37
CA MET A 186 7.38 -9.43 -2.55
C MET A 186 6.47 -8.56 -3.42
N PRO A 187 6.73 -8.40 -4.73
CA PRO A 187 5.77 -7.80 -5.65
C PRO A 187 4.64 -8.80 -5.96
N PRO A 188 3.38 -8.42 -5.76
CA PRO A 188 2.95 -7.10 -5.30
C PRO A 188 3.09 -6.93 -3.79
N MET A 189 3.61 -5.77 -3.34
CA MET A 189 3.78 -5.52 -1.89
C MET A 189 2.41 -5.59 -1.20
N ALA A 190 2.21 -6.62 -0.37
CA ALA A 190 0.93 -6.90 0.26
C ALA A 190 0.89 -6.37 1.71
N ILE A 191 -0.33 -6.23 2.24
CA ILE A 191 -0.49 -6.01 3.68
C ILE A 191 -0.15 -7.29 4.42
N ILE A 192 0.93 -7.24 5.20
CA ILE A 192 1.22 -8.22 6.24
C ILE A 192 0.66 -7.74 7.59
N HIS A 193 0.44 -8.68 8.51
CA HIS A 193 -0.28 -8.41 9.77
C HIS A 193 0.55 -7.64 10.81
N TYR A 194 1.86 -7.62 10.66
CA TYR A 194 2.84 -6.98 11.55
C TYR A 194 4.14 -6.77 10.76
N ASN A 195 5.03 -5.89 11.25
CA ASN A 195 6.32 -5.57 10.62
C ASN A 195 6.17 -5.17 9.13
N SER A 196 5.11 -4.45 8.78
CA SER A 196 4.78 -4.01 7.39
C SER A 196 5.55 -2.75 6.96
N ASN A 197 6.80 -2.67 7.37
CA ASN A 197 7.67 -1.54 7.07
C ASN A 197 8.64 -1.90 5.94
N ILE A 198 8.97 -0.92 5.12
CA ILE A 198 9.94 -1.03 4.04
C ILE A 198 10.92 0.13 4.10
N GLN A 199 12.11 -0.07 3.55
CA GLN A 199 13.08 0.99 3.30
C GLN A 199 13.37 1.05 1.81
N ILE A 200 13.25 2.25 1.24
CA ILE A 200 13.62 2.54 -0.14
C ILE A 200 14.98 3.23 -0.14
N VAL A 201 15.89 2.69 -0.94
CA VAL A 201 17.21 3.27 -1.23
C VAL A 201 17.31 3.47 -2.74
N GLN A 202 17.68 4.68 -3.17
CA GLN A 202 17.81 5.02 -4.59
C GLN A 202 19.27 5.27 -4.93
N THR A 203 19.63 4.93 -6.17
CA THR A 203 20.90 5.26 -6.81
C THR A 203 20.61 5.72 -8.23
N SER A 204 21.63 6.08 -9.02
CA SER A 204 21.44 6.37 -10.44
C SER A 204 20.93 5.17 -11.24
N ASP A 205 21.31 3.95 -10.87
CA ASP A 205 21.09 2.75 -11.70
C ASP A 205 20.09 1.75 -11.07
N TYR A 206 19.78 1.90 -9.78
CA TYR A 206 18.95 0.96 -9.02
C TYR A 206 18.03 1.66 -8.02
N VAL A 207 16.89 1.03 -7.78
CA VAL A 207 16.07 1.24 -6.58
C VAL A 207 16.05 -0.07 -5.80
N VAL A 208 16.36 0.00 -4.50
CA VAL A 208 16.33 -1.16 -3.61
C VAL A 208 15.23 -0.96 -2.59
N ILE A 209 14.34 -1.96 -2.47
CA ILE A 209 13.30 -2.00 -1.44
C ILE A 209 13.65 -3.13 -0.47
N ILE A 210 13.87 -2.77 0.79
CA ILE A 210 14.19 -3.70 1.88
C ILE A 210 12.95 -3.84 2.76
N GLY A 211 12.55 -5.06 3.09
CA GLY A 211 11.39 -5.33 3.93
C GLY A 211 11.79 -5.61 5.36
N GLU A 212 11.03 -5.14 6.34
CA GLU A 212 11.29 -5.50 7.74
C GLU A 212 11.03 -6.99 7.97
N MET A 213 9.90 -7.52 7.52
CA MET A 213 9.61 -8.97 7.59
C MET A 213 10.50 -9.78 6.63
N VAL A 214 11.25 -10.75 7.17
CA VAL A 214 12.20 -11.67 6.48
C VAL A 214 13.45 -10.98 5.90
N ASN A 215 13.57 -9.64 5.99
CA ASN A 215 14.73 -8.84 5.59
C ASN A 215 15.13 -8.96 4.10
N ASP A 216 14.19 -9.27 3.22
CA ASP A 216 14.48 -9.40 1.78
C ASP A 216 14.83 -8.06 1.14
N ALA A 217 15.90 -8.05 0.33
CA ALA A 217 16.29 -6.93 -0.51
C ALA A 217 15.83 -7.16 -1.95
N ARG A 218 14.79 -6.43 -2.37
CA ARG A 218 14.32 -6.40 -3.75
C ARG A 218 15.12 -5.37 -4.54
N ILE A 219 15.84 -5.84 -5.55
CA ILE A 219 16.67 -4.98 -6.42
C ILE A 219 15.91 -4.70 -7.72
N ILE A 220 15.61 -3.44 -7.97
CA ILE A 220 14.96 -2.94 -9.18
C ILE A 220 16.03 -2.26 -10.04
N ARG A 221 16.26 -2.77 -11.24
CA ARG A 221 17.22 -2.20 -12.20
C ARG A 221 16.53 -1.10 -13.01
N LEU A 222 17.08 0.10 -12.99
CA LEU A 222 16.55 1.23 -13.75
C LEU A 222 16.92 1.12 -15.23
N ASP A 223 16.00 1.56 -16.11
CA ASP A 223 16.18 1.66 -17.57
C ASP A 223 16.79 0.39 -18.21
N SER A 224 16.33 -0.77 -17.71
CA SER A 224 16.90 -2.06 -18.04
C SER A 224 15.90 -2.96 -18.76
N VAL A 225 16.36 -4.15 -19.16
CA VAL A 225 15.51 -5.19 -19.76
C VAL A 225 15.36 -6.38 -18.84
N HIS A 226 14.26 -7.10 -18.96
CA HIS A 226 14.08 -8.33 -18.19
C HIS A 226 15.10 -9.40 -18.58
N GLN A 227 15.46 -10.20 -17.59
CA GLN A 227 16.22 -11.42 -17.80
C GLN A 227 15.41 -12.44 -18.62
N ALA A 228 16.10 -13.44 -19.18
CA ALA A 228 15.49 -14.47 -19.99
C ALA A 228 14.29 -15.14 -19.26
N PRO A 229 13.17 -15.46 -19.95
CA PRO A 229 11.95 -15.94 -19.29
C PRO A 229 12.08 -17.20 -18.42
N ASN A 230 13.11 -18.03 -18.68
CA ASN A 230 13.43 -19.24 -17.92
C ASN A 230 14.21 -18.96 -16.62
N MET A 231 14.73 -17.74 -16.43
CA MET A 231 15.40 -17.31 -15.19
C MET A 231 14.35 -16.91 -14.16
N LYS A 232 13.70 -17.91 -13.55
CA LYS A 232 12.70 -17.69 -12.52
C LYS A 232 13.36 -17.32 -11.18
N LYS A 233 12.91 -16.23 -10.55
CA LYS A 233 13.45 -15.71 -9.29
C LYS A 233 12.37 -15.69 -8.21
N TRP A 234 12.81 -15.83 -6.96
CA TRP A 234 12.01 -15.37 -5.82
C TRP A 234 11.84 -13.86 -5.92
N MET A 235 10.64 -13.36 -5.63
CA MET A 235 10.23 -11.95 -5.84
C MET A 235 10.24 -11.49 -7.30
N GLY A 236 10.46 -12.39 -8.26
CA GLY A 236 10.50 -12.07 -9.69
C GLY A 236 11.73 -11.25 -10.11
N ASP A 237 11.75 -10.86 -11.38
CA ASP A 237 12.75 -9.98 -11.96
C ASP A 237 12.13 -8.60 -12.18
N SER A 238 12.56 -7.60 -11.39
CA SER A 238 12.04 -6.23 -11.46
C SER A 238 12.94 -5.32 -12.29
N ILE A 239 12.32 -4.55 -13.19
CA ILE A 239 12.92 -3.40 -13.87
C ILE A 239 12.06 -2.17 -13.61
N GLY A 240 12.66 -0.99 -13.61
CA GLY A 240 11.92 0.24 -13.40
C GLY A 240 12.40 1.39 -14.27
N TYR A 241 11.60 2.44 -14.34
CA TYR A 241 11.89 3.68 -15.02
C TYR A 241 11.03 4.79 -14.41
N TYR A 242 11.37 6.05 -14.67
CA TYR A 242 10.63 7.20 -14.17
C TYR A 242 9.71 7.79 -15.25
N GLU A 243 8.43 7.94 -14.93
CA GLU A 243 7.44 8.71 -15.71
C GLU A 243 7.10 10.00 -14.96
N GLY A 244 7.79 11.09 -15.31
CA GLY A 244 7.71 12.33 -14.53
C GLY A 244 8.16 12.09 -13.09
N ASP A 245 7.24 12.28 -12.14
CA ASP A 245 7.51 12.12 -10.70
C ASP A 245 7.17 10.73 -10.16
N THR A 246 6.86 9.77 -11.04
CA THR A 246 6.47 8.41 -10.64
C THR A 246 7.54 7.40 -11.01
N LEU A 247 8.00 6.61 -10.03
CA LEU A 247 8.74 5.39 -10.33
C LEU A 247 7.74 4.31 -10.77
N VAL A 248 7.91 3.80 -11.99
CA VAL A 248 7.14 2.67 -12.52
C VAL A 248 8.03 1.45 -12.49
N VAL A 249 7.52 0.34 -11.95
CA VAL A 249 8.27 -0.91 -11.81
C VAL A 249 7.46 -2.04 -12.44
N HIS A 250 8.04 -2.74 -13.40
CA HIS A 250 7.45 -3.95 -13.96
C HIS A 250 8.21 -5.18 -13.45
N THR A 251 7.46 -6.20 -13.02
CA THR A 251 8.02 -7.44 -12.51
C THR A 251 7.35 -8.65 -13.15
N GLN A 252 8.17 -9.60 -13.56
CA GLN A 252 7.75 -10.88 -14.13
C GLN A 252 8.74 -11.99 -13.73
N ASN A 253 8.67 -13.17 -14.37
CA ASN A 253 9.60 -14.28 -14.13
C ASN A 253 9.62 -14.78 -12.67
N TYR A 254 8.44 -14.85 -12.05
CA TYR A 254 8.27 -15.42 -10.72
C TYR A 254 8.49 -16.92 -10.70
N ARG A 255 9.02 -17.41 -9.59
CA ARG A 255 8.87 -18.83 -9.24
C ARG A 255 7.39 -19.15 -8.98
N PRO A 256 6.83 -20.27 -9.48
CA PRO A 256 5.44 -20.63 -9.24
C PRO A 256 5.09 -20.77 -7.75
N GLU A 257 6.08 -21.13 -6.92
CA GLU A 257 5.94 -21.27 -5.47
C GLU A 257 5.70 -19.94 -4.74
N GLN A 258 5.80 -18.80 -5.44
CA GLN A 258 5.44 -17.49 -4.93
C GLN A 258 3.93 -17.37 -4.59
N SER A 259 3.08 -18.22 -5.17
CA SER A 259 1.65 -18.27 -4.85
C SER A 259 1.43 -18.46 -3.36
N ASN A 260 0.36 -17.89 -2.82
CA ASN A 260 -0.03 -18.10 -1.43
C ASN A 260 -1.54 -17.92 -1.24
N MET A 261 -2.01 -18.17 -0.03
CA MET A 261 -3.44 -18.13 0.29
C MET A 261 -4.10 -16.74 0.13
N ARG A 262 -3.32 -15.66 0.30
CA ARG A 262 -3.80 -14.28 0.19
C ARG A 262 -3.77 -13.79 -1.26
N PHE A 263 -2.75 -14.21 -1.99
CA PHE A 263 -2.49 -13.82 -3.37
C PHE A 263 -2.14 -15.07 -4.20
N VAL A 264 -3.16 -15.68 -4.81
CA VAL A 264 -2.98 -16.87 -5.65
C VAL A 264 -2.40 -16.43 -6.99
N SER A 265 -1.34 -17.10 -7.45
CA SER A 265 -0.68 -16.79 -8.72
C SER A 265 -0.21 -18.04 -9.46
N SER A 266 -0.03 -17.91 -10.75
CA SER A 266 0.58 -18.85 -11.66
C SER A 266 1.96 -18.35 -12.11
N GLU A 267 2.63 -19.12 -12.95
CA GLU A 267 3.92 -18.74 -13.54
C GLU A 267 3.83 -17.58 -14.55
N LEU A 268 2.60 -17.20 -14.94
CA LEU A 268 2.30 -16.09 -15.85
C LEU A 268 2.03 -14.78 -15.12
N LEU A 269 2.21 -14.75 -13.79
CA LEU A 269 2.10 -13.55 -12.98
C LEU A 269 2.99 -12.42 -13.53
N GLN A 270 2.38 -11.26 -13.73
CA GLN A 270 3.07 -10.00 -13.98
C GLN A 270 2.49 -8.92 -13.07
N VAL A 271 3.35 -8.03 -12.61
CA VAL A 271 2.98 -6.95 -11.68
C VAL A 271 3.59 -5.65 -12.17
N THR A 272 2.74 -4.64 -12.36
CA THR A 272 3.16 -3.27 -12.62
C THR A 272 2.85 -2.43 -11.39
N GLU A 273 3.88 -1.88 -10.76
CA GLU A 273 3.81 -1.01 -9.59
C GLU A 273 4.11 0.44 -9.98
N ARG A 274 3.48 1.39 -9.29
CA ARG A 274 3.74 2.83 -9.44
C ARG A 274 3.87 3.46 -8.06
N PHE A 275 4.95 4.20 -7.86
CA PHE A 275 5.24 4.93 -6.63
C PHE A 275 5.25 6.43 -6.96
N THR A 276 4.20 7.12 -6.55
CA THR A 276 4.04 8.56 -6.79
C THR A 276 4.07 9.29 -5.45
N PRO A 277 5.08 10.11 -5.16
CA PRO A 277 5.09 10.92 -3.95
C PRO A 277 3.97 11.97 -4.06
N VAL A 278 3.20 12.15 -2.99
CA VAL A 278 2.05 13.08 -2.95
C VAL A 278 2.12 14.08 -1.80
N SER A 279 3.04 13.85 -0.86
CA SER A 279 3.46 14.78 0.20
C SER A 279 4.82 14.33 0.73
N ASP A 280 5.44 15.13 1.61
CA ASP A 280 6.72 14.78 2.24
C ASP A 280 6.67 13.45 3.02
N ASP A 281 5.48 13.06 3.48
CA ASP A 281 5.20 11.91 4.34
C ASP A 281 4.34 10.82 3.69
N LYS A 282 3.98 10.95 2.40
CA LYS A 282 3.15 9.96 1.71
C LYS A 282 3.61 9.67 0.28
N ILE A 283 3.69 8.38 -0.03
CA ILE A 283 3.74 7.88 -1.40
C ILE A 283 2.39 7.22 -1.70
N PHE A 284 1.73 7.69 -2.76
CA PHE A 284 0.63 6.97 -3.38
C PHE A 284 1.20 5.79 -4.17
N TYR A 285 0.99 4.59 -3.63
CA TYR A 285 1.45 3.35 -4.21
C TYR A 285 0.28 2.63 -4.85
N THR A 286 0.45 2.28 -6.13
CA THR A 286 -0.52 1.45 -6.84
C THR A 286 0.18 0.26 -7.44
N PHE A 287 -0.55 -0.83 -7.59
CA PHE A 287 -0.06 -1.93 -8.41
C PHE A 287 -1.20 -2.60 -9.15
N THR A 288 -0.91 -3.07 -10.36
CA THR A 288 -1.81 -3.87 -11.17
C THR A 288 -1.21 -5.23 -11.34
N VAL A 289 -2.01 -6.25 -11.09
CA VAL A 289 -1.63 -7.65 -11.28
C VAL A 289 -2.35 -8.24 -12.47
N GLU A 290 -1.58 -8.93 -13.30
CA GLU A 290 -2.04 -9.63 -14.47
C GLU A 290 -1.63 -11.10 -14.36
N ASP A 291 -2.63 -11.99 -14.35
CA ASP A 291 -2.43 -13.43 -14.39
C ASP A 291 -3.64 -14.09 -15.06
N PRO A 292 -3.58 -14.34 -16.38
CA PRO A 292 -4.74 -14.84 -17.14
C PRO A 292 -5.15 -16.27 -16.76
N VAL A 293 -4.32 -17.00 -16.01
CA VAL A 293 -4.68 -18.33 -15.50
C VAL A 293 -5.58 -18.18 -14.27
N ILE A 294 -5.29 -17.19 -13.42
CA ILE A 294 -5.93 -17.03 -12.12
C ILE A 294 -7.07 -16.02 -12.14
N TYR A 295 -6.93 -14.91 -12.88
CA TYR A 295 -7.87 -13.79 -12.91
C TYR A 295 -8.47 -13.58 -14.32
N THR A 296 -9.75 -13.21 -14.38
CA THR A 296 -10.44 -12.94 -15.66
C THR A 296 -10.08 -11.58 -16.26
N GLU A 297 -9.56 -10.65 -15.44
CA GLU A 297 -9.13 -9.32 -15.83
C GLU A 297 -8.04 -8.82 -14.86
N PRO A 298 -7.22 -7.81 -15.25
CA PRO A 298 -6.22 -7.23 -14.37
C PRO A 298 -6.82 -6.69 -13.06
N VAL A 299 -6.09 -6.81 -11.95
CA VAL A 299 -6.55 -6.35 -10.63
C VAL A 299 -5.64 -5.22 -10.13
N THR A 300 -6.20 -4.04 -9.95
CA THR A 300 -5.49 -2.84 -9.48
C THR A 300 -5.80 -2.54 -8.03
N PHE A 301 -4.75 -2.28 -7.27
CA PHE A 301 -4.80 -1.95 -5.87
C PHE A 301 -4.23 -0.55 -5.60
N GLU A 302 -4.74 0.07 -4.56
CA GLU A 302 -4.28 1.38 -4.08
C GLU A 302 -3.88 1.31 -2.60
N PHE A 303 -2.74 1.91 -2.29
CA PHE A 303 -2.13 1.91 -0.97
C PHE A 303 -1.56 3.28 -0.62
N PRO A 304 -1.76 3.76 0.62
CA PRO A 304 -0.93 4.80 1.17
C PRO A 304 0.33 4.17 1.77
N LEU A 305 1.51 4.56 1.28
CA LEU A 305 2.76 4.34 2.01
C LEU A 305 3.03 5.59 2.84
N ASN A 306 2.98 5.44 4.16
CA ASN A 306 3.21 6.54 5.09
C ASN A 306 4.65 6.48 5.60
N ARG A 307 5.32 7.63 5.65
CA ARG A 307 6.68 7.71 6.19
C ARG A 307 6.68 7.28 7.65
N LEU A 308 7.68 6.51 8.06
CA LEU A 308 7.86 6.21 9.48
C LEU A 308 8.12 7.50 10.26
N GLN A 309 7.63 7.54 11.50
CA GLN A 309 7.85 8.67 12.41
C GLN A 309 9.35 8.88 12.63
N VAL A 310 9.74 10.10 13.00
CA VAL A 310 11.14 10.44 13.31
C VAL A 310 11.69 9.48 14.36
N GLY A 311 12.82 8.83 14.04
CA GLY A 311 13.45 7.82 14.88
C GLY A 311 12.95 6.38 14.66
N GLY A 312 11.88 6.19 13.87
CA GLY A 312 11.45 4.89 13.38
C GLY A 312 12.53 4.24 12.50
N ARG A 313 12.73 2.95 12.70
CA ARG A 313 13.74 2.15 11.99
C ARG A 313 13.13 0.82 11.60
N LEU A 314 13.66 0.22 10.55
CA LEU A 314 13.44 -1.20 10.30
C LEU A 314 14.23 -1.98 11.35
N TYR A 315 13.58 -2.98 11.93
CA TYR A 315 14.18 -3.91 12.87
C TYR A 315 14.44 -5.26 12.20
N GLU A 316 15.40 -6.01 12.73
CA GLU A 316 15.66 -7.36 12.26
C GLU A 316 14.45 -8.26 12.52
N PHE A 317 14.00 -8.96 11.47
CA PHE A 317 13.05 -10.06 11.59
C PHE A 317 13.72 -11.43 11.46
N ALA A 318 13.94 -12.10 12.60
CA ALA A 318 14.59 -13.40 12.64
C ALA A 318 13.60 -14.57 12.44
N CYS A 319 13.09 -14.74 11.22
CA CYS A 319 12.05 -15.74 10.90
C CYS A 319 12.40 -17.19 11.29
N HIS A 320 13.68 -17.56 11.25
CA HIS A 320 14.12 -18.91 11.63
C HIS A 320 14.32 -19.09 13.14
N GLU A 321 14.53 -18.03 13.90
CA GLU A 321 14.80 -18.12 15.33
C GLU A 321 13.52 -18.47 16.09
N GLY A 322 13.47 -19.67 16.67
CA GLY A 322 12.28 -20.17 17.37
C GLY A 322 11.17 -20.69 16.45
N ASN A 323 11.38 -20.74 15.13
CA ASN A 323 10.42 -21.33 14.21
C ASN A 323 10.57 -22.86 14.15
N TYR A 324 9.82 -23.54 15.01
CA TYR A 324 9.73 -25.01 15.06
C TYR A 324 8.56 -25.57 14.25
N SER A 325 7.80 -24.71 13.56
CA SER A 325 6.53 -25.08 12.93
C SER A 325 6.73 -26.18 11.89
N MET A 326 7.68 -26.03 10.97
CA MET A 326 7.94 -27.01 9.91
C MET A 326 8.32 -28.39 10.47
N VAL A 327 9.24 -28.44 11.43
CA VAL A 327 9.64 -29.72 12.06
C VAL A 327 8.46 -30.36 12.79
N GLY A 328 7.68 -29.57 13.54
CA GLY A 328 6.50 -30.06 14.25
C GLY A 328 5.40 -30.58 13.32
N ILE A 329 5.12 -29.84 12.25
CA ILE A 329 4.15 -30.21 11.22
C ILE A 329 4.54 -31.53 10.55
N LEU A 330 5.79 -31.63 10.07
CA LEU A 330 6.27 -32.84 9.39
C LEU A 330 6.34 -34.04 10.34
N ALA A 331 6.79 -33.85 11.59
CA ALA A 331 6.78 -34.89 12.60
C ALA A 331 5.35 -35.38 12.91
N GLY A 332 4.39 -34.46 13.00
CA GLY A 332 2.97 -34.78 13.17
C GLY A 332 2.42 -35.62 12.02
N ALA A 333 2.74 -35.26 10.78
CA ALA A 333 2.34 -36.02 9.59
C ALA A 333 2.93 -37.44 9.59
N ARG A 334 4.24 -37.58 9.85
CA ARG A 334 4.90 -38.89 9.96
C ARG A 334 4.31 -39.74 11.10
N ARG A 335 3.89 -39.10 12.20
CA ARG A 335 3.21 -39.80 13.29
C ARG A 335 1.83 -40.30 12.86
N GLN A 336 1.04 -39.48 12.17
CA GLN A 336 -0.26 -39.85 11.66
C GLN A 336 -0.18 -41.03 10.67
N GLU A 337 0.83 -41.05 9.80
CA GLU A 337 1.09 -42.19 8.91
C GLU A 337 1.42 -43.47 9.66
N ALA A 338 2.20 -43.38 10.75
CA ALA A 338 2.51 -44.53 11.59
C ALA A 338 1.28 -45.07 12.34
N ASP A 339 0.37 -44.19 12.77
CA ASP A 339 -0.85 -44.57 13.49
C ASP A 339 -1.95 -45.12 12.55
N ASN A 340 -1.92 -44.78 11.27
CA ASN A 340 -2.90 -45.20 10.25
C ASN A 340 -2.48 -46.46 9.46
N ASN A 341 -1.26 -46.97 9.67
CA ASN A 341 -0.73 -48.20 9.05
C ASN A 341 -0.91 -49.41 9.97
#